data_AF-A0A965YKZ3-F1
#
_entry.id   AF-A0A965YKZ3-F1
#
_cell.length_a   1.000
_cell.length_b   1.000
_cell.length_c   1.000
_cell.angle_alpha   90.00
_cell.angle_beta   90.00
_cell.angle_gamma   90.00
#
_symmetry.space_group_name_H-M   'P 1'
#
loop_
_entity.id
_entity.type
_entity.pdbx_description
1 polymer ?
#
loop_
_entity_poly.entity_id
_entity_poly.type
_entity_poly.pdbx_seq_one_letter_code
_entity_poly.pdbx_strand_id
1 'polypeptide(L)'
;MLQVIKLNSTNNADLGNSPAALSRKDGVIYINGPYFDKFTDFQKKFIVLHEMGHHYLNTDNEIKADAYAFAHLAGTEFRSLKQAVATIEKTLVDGNSTKAERSRCIRMMAYKWDAEHGNEKAAEEYCRLQDMCGWSFAIGGVEIFSGTNTGEQKALAEADYILQQSKELEATTTDRSNTLKSVQGEKKLSLIIESVIVLLAIGGIIWMIKDDLK
;
A
#
# COMPACT_ATOMS: atom_id res chain seq x y z
N MET A 1 -7.03 1.08 17.50
CA MET A 1 -7.18 1.50 16.10
C MET A 1 -5.78 1.78 15.61
N LEU A 2 -5.34 1.07 14.57
CA LEU A 2 -4.01 1.25 13.99
C LEU A 2 -3.94 2.61 13.31
N GLN A 3 -2.80 3.29 13.45
CA GLN A 3 -2.54 4.51 12.71
C GLN A 3 -1.90 4.16 11.37
N VAL A 4 -2.14 4.98 10.35
CA VAL A 4 -1.61 4.76 9.00
C VAL A 4 -0.88 6.01 8.56
N ILE A 5 0.36 5.82 8.13
CA ILE A 5 1.18 6.91 7.60
C ILE A 5 1.60 6.53 6.19
N LYS A 6 1.07 7.26 5.20
CA LYS A 6 1.53 7.15 3.81
C LYS A 6 2.77 8.00 3.62
N LEU A 7 3.84 7.37 3.15
CA LEU A 7 5.12 8.03 2.92
C LEU A 7 5.32 8.27 1.43
N ASN A 8 5.64 9.51 1.08
CA ASN A 8 5.75 9.97 -0.32
C ASN A 8 7.18 9.93 -0.88
N SER A 9 8.13 9.37 -0.14
CA SER A 9 9.52 9.22 -0.58
C SER A 9 9.76 7.82 -1.10
N THR A 10 10.36 7.71 -2.29
CA THR A 10 10.86 6.46 -2.87
C THR A 10 12.03 5.86 -2.06
N ASN A 11 12.64 6.65 -1.16
CA ASN A 11 13.75 6.25 -0.31
C ASN A 11 13.37 6.40 1.17
N ASN A 12 12.47 5.55 1.66
CA ASN A 12 12.43 5.29 3.10
C ASN A 12 13.40 4.16 3.39
N ALA A 13 14.56 4.50 3.94
CA ALA A 13 15.59 3.54 4.33
C ALA A 13 15.02 2.42 5.22
N ASP A 14 13.95 2.70 5.95
CA ASP A 14 13.31 1.78 6.89
C ASP A 14 12.29 0.82 6.23
N LEU A 15 11.77 1.12 5.05
CA LEU A 15 10.79 0.27 4.33
C LEU A 15 11.41 -0.57 3.21
N GLY A 16 12.59 -0.19 2.72
CA GLY A 16 13.25 -0.85 1.60
C GLY A 16 12.33 -0.96 0.37
N ASN A 17 12.21 -2.18 -0.17
CA ASN A 17 11.38 -2.50 -1.33
C ASN A 17 9.97 -3.02 -0.95
N SER A 18 9.55 -2.87 0.30
CA SER A 18 8.24 -3.35 0.76
C SER A 18 7.14 -2.31 0.49
N PRO A 19 5.92 -2.74 0.12
CA PRO A 19 4.80 -1.84 -0.15
C PRO A 19 4.19 -1.25 1.13
N ALA A 20 4.31 -1.96 2.24
CA ALA A 20 3.95 -1.50 3.57
C ALA A 20 4.88 -2.15 4.62
N ALA A 21 4.86 -1.62 5.84
CA ALA A 21 5.40 -2.28 7.02
C ALA A 21 4.71 -1.78 8.30
N LEU A 22 4.65 -2.64 9.31
CA LEU A 22 4.13 -2.32 10.64
C LEU A 22 5.25 -1.97 11.64
N SER A 23 5.19 -0.81 12.28
CA SER A 23 5.85 -0.61 13.59
C SER A 23 4.97 -1.19 14.68
N ARG A 24 5.39 -2.34 15.25
CA ARG A 24 4.70 -2.96 16.38
C ARG A 24 4.79 -2.14 17.66
N LYS A 25 5.88 -1.38 17.83
CA LYS A 25 6.08 -0.53 18.99
C LYS A 25 5.04 0.59 19.06
N ASP A 26 4.76 1.18 17.90
CA ASP A 26 3.92 2.39 17.82
C ASP A 26 2.50 2.09 17.33
N GLY A 27 2.24 0.87 16.84
CA GLY A 27 0.94 0.51 16.26
C GLY A 27 0.63 1.27 14.96
N VAL A 28 1.68 1.53 14.17
CA VAL A 28 1.60 2.33 12.95
C VAL A 28 1.92 1.48 11.73
N ILE A 29 1.03 1.49 10.74
CA ILE A 29 1.29 0.94 9.41
C ILE A 29 1.85 2.05 8.53
N TYR A 30 3.07 1.86 8.04
CA TYR A 30 3.70 2.74 7.07
C TYR A 30 3.44 2.21 5.67
N ILE A 31 2.93 3.05 4.77
CA ILE A 31 2.67 2.71 3.37
C ILE A 31 3.72 3.40 2.49
N ASN A 32 4.42 2.63 1.67
CA ASN A 32 5.32 3.15 0.64
C ASN A 32 4.50 3.61 -0.56
N GLY A 33 4.07 4.87 -0.59
CA GLY A 33 3.10 5.38 -1.57
C GLY A 33 3.45 5.05 -3.03
N PRO A 34 4.62 5.46 -3.55
CA PRO A 34 5.01 5.21 -4.93
C PRO A 34 5.01 3.73 -5.34
N TYR A 35 5.26 2.82 -4.40
CA TYR A 35 5.22 1.38 -4.68
C TYR A 35 3.82 0.80 -4.48
N PHE A 36 3.15 1.18 -3.39
CA PHE A 36 1.80 0.75 -3.03
C PHE A 36 0.76 1.13 -4.09
N ASP A 37 0.91 2.28 -4.75
CA ASP A 37 -0.05 2.75 -5.75
C ASP A 37 -0.06 1.94 -7.04
N LYS A 38 0.96 1.11 -7.26
CA LYS A 38 1.04 0.17 -8.40
C LYS A 38 0.18 -1.08 -8.20
N PHE A 39 -0.40 -1.28 -7.02
CA PHE A 39 -1.24 -2.42 -6.68
C PHE A 39 -2.72 -2.12 -6.96
N THR A 40 -3.49 -3.15 -7.29
CA THR A 40 -4.96 -3.03 -7.40
C THR A 40 -5.59 -2.81 -6.03
N ASP A 41 -6.85 -2.36 -5.97
CA ASP A 41 -7.52 -2.14 -4.68
C ASP A 41 -7.58 -3.42 -3.83
N PHE A 42 -7.87 -4.59 -4.41
CA PHE A 42 -7.79 -5.87 -3.71
C PHE A 42 -6.38 -6.13 -3.15
N GLN A 43 -5.34 -5.94 -3.97
CA GLN A 43 -3.95 -6.15 -3.56
C GLN A 43 -3.57 -5.22 -2.42
N LYS A 44 -4.02 -3.96 -2.47
CA LYS A 44 -3.82 -2.97 -1.39
C LYS A 44 -4.50 -3.41 -0.09
N LYS A 45 -5.76 -3.91 -0.15
CA LYS A 45 -6.46 -4.48 1.01
C LYS A 45 -5.69 -5.66 1.59
N PHE A 46 -5.22 -6.57 0.73
CA PHE A 46 -4.47 -7.75 1.15
C PHE A 46 -3.17 -7.37 1.88
N ILE A 47 -2.41 -6.42 1.33
CA ILE A 47 -1.17 -5.91 1.96
C ILE A 47 -1.47 -5.28 3.33
N VAL A 48 -2.50 -4.45 3.44
CA VAL A 48 -2.89 -3.83 4.71
C VAL A 48 -3.33 -4.88 5.73
N LEU A 49 -4.16 -5.84 5.32
CA LEU A 49 -4.60 -6.92 6.19
C LEU A 49 -3.45 -7.83 6.63
N HIS A 50 -2.42 -8.00 5.81
CA HIS A 50 -1.21 -8.71 6.17
C HIS A 50 -0.49 -8.01 7.34
N GLU A 51 -0.28 -6.69 7.24
CA GLU A 51 0.28 -5.89 8.36
C GLU A 51 -0.62 -5.94 9.60
N MET A 52 -1.94 -5.88 9.43
CA MET A 52 -2.88 -6.04 10.54
C MET A 52 -2.78 -7.44 11.18
N GLY A 53 -2.52 -8.49 10.39
CA GLY A 53 -2.28 -9.83 10.88
C GLY A 53 -1.06 -9.90 11.80
N HIS A 54 0.05 -9.25 11.43
CA HIS A 54 1.22 -9.12 12.30
C HIS A 54 0.88 -8.45 13.64
N HIS A 55 0.01 -7.44 13.64
CA HIS A 55 -0.41 -6.74 14.84
C HIS A 55 -1.35 -7.59 15.71
N TYR A 56 -2.48 -8.03 15.15
CA TYR A 56 -3.56 -8.68 15.90
C TYR A 56 -3.20 -10.07 16.38
N LEU A 57 -2.38 -10.81 15.61
CA LEU A 57 -1.90 -12.12 16.02
C LEU A 57 -0.59 -12.04 16.82
N ASN A 58 -0.02 -10.85 17.00
CA ASN A 58 1.26 -10.60 17.65
C ASN A 58 2.35 -11.61 17.18
N THR A 59 2.59 -11.66 15.88
CA THR A 59 3.40 -12.72 15.24
C THR A 59 4.37 -12.17 14.21
N ASP A 60 5.60 -12.69 14.18
CA ASP A 60 6.59 -12.49 13.10
C ASP A 60 6.45 -13.49 11.96
N ASN A 61 5.52 -14.44 12.08
CA ASN A 61 5.31 -15.47 11.07
C ASN A 61 4.53 -14.91 9.87
N GLU A 62 5.23 -14.68 8.77
CA GLU A 62 4.69 -14.23 7.47
C GLU A 62 3.52 -15.09 6.97
N ILE A 63 3.57 -16.42 7.18
CA ILE A 63 2.50 -17.34 6.75
C ILE A 63 1.24 -17.09 7.58
N LYS A 64 1.36 -16.78 8.88
CA LYS A 64 0.21 -16.43 9.72
C LYS A 64 -0.41 -15.09 9.31
N ALA A 65 0.41 -14.10 8.98
CA ALA A 65 -0.06 -12.81 8.48
C ALA A 65 -0.74 -12.95 7.10
N ASP A 66 -0.17 -13.74 6.19
CA ASP A 66 -0.79 -14.08 4.91
C ASP A 66 -2.13 -14.81 5.08
N ALA A 67 -2.19 -15.79 5.99
CA ALA A 67 -3.41 -16.52 6.30
C ALA A 67 -4.48 -15.60 6.87
N TYR A 68 -4.10 -14.65 7.73
CA TYR A 68 -5.01 -13.62 8.24
C TYR A 68 -5.59 -12.78 7.09
N ALA A 69 -4.75 -12.27 6.19
CA ALA A 69 -5.20 -11.48 5.04
C ALA A 69 -6.10 -12.29 4.09
N PHE A 70 -5.72 -13.55 3.82
CA PHE A 70 -6.49 -14.45 2.97
C PHE A 70 -7.88 -14.74 3.56
N ALA A 71 -7.97 -15.07 4.85
CA ALA A 71 -9.24 -15.39 5.50
C ALA A 71 -10.25 -14.24 5.40
N HIS A 72 -9.79 -12.99 5.50
CA HIS A 72 -10.64 -11.80 5.42
C HIS A 72 -11.06 -11.42 3.99
N LEU A 73 -10.39 -11.93 2.96
CA LEU A 73 -10.63 -11.56 1.56
C LEU A 73 -11.11 -12.72 0.66
N ALA A 74 -10.98 -13.96 1.11
CA ALA A 74 -11.45 -15.11 0.36
C ALA A 74 -12.99 -15.03 0.18
N GLY A 75 -13.44 -15.09 -1.07
CA GLY A 75 -14.87 -15.03 -1.40
C GLY A 75 -15.51 -13.63 -1.38
N THR A 76 -14.79 -12.57 -0.98
CA THR A 76 -15.39 -11.22 -0.84
C THR A 76 -15.52 -10.48 -2.17
N GLU A 77 -14.64 -10.76 -3.13
CA GLU A 77 -14.58 -10.09 -4.43
C GLU A 77 -14.41 -11.09 -5.58
N PHE A 78 -14.73 -10.66 -6.81
CA PHE A 78 -14.57 -11.50 -8.01
C PHE A 78 -13.12 -11.99 -8.13
N ARG A 79 -12.94 -13.31 -8.26
CA ARG A 79 -11.62 -13.96 -8.35
C ARG A 79 -10.69 -13.68 -7.15
N SER A 80 -11.23 -13.34 -5.98
CA SER A 80 -10.48 -13.06 -4.74
C SER A 80 -9.36 -14.08 -4.47
N LEU A 81 -9.62 -15.39 -4.62
CA LEU A 81 -8.61 -16.44 -4.45
C LEU A 81 -7.40 -16.27 -5.37
N LYS A 82 -7.65 -16.03 -6.67
CA LYS A 82 -6.60 -15.79 -7.66
C LYS A 82 -5.89 -14.47 -7.40
N GLN A 83 -6.62 -13.44 -6.96
CA GLN A 83 -6.05 -12.15 -6.63
C GLN A 83 -5.13 -12.24 -5.39
N ALA A 84 -5.45 -13.05 -4.39
CA ALA A 84 -4.59 -13.29 -3.23
C ALA A 84 -3.26 -13.92 -3.62
N VAL A 85 -3.29 -14.99 -4.43
CA VAL A 85 -2.07 -15.63 -4.97
C VAL A 85 -1.23 -14.61 -5.77
N ALA A 86 -1.88 -13.85 -6.66
CA ALA A 86 -1.21 -12.84 -7.48
C ALA A 86 -0.62 -11.69 -6.65
N THR A 87 -1.17 -11.41 -5.46
CA THR A 87 -0.63 -10.40 -4.55
C THR A 87 0.75 -10.82 -4.06
N ILE A 88 0.88 -12.04 -3.51
CA ILE A 88 2.15 -12.59 -3.01
C ILE A 88 3.21 -12.64 -4.11
N GLU A 89 2.82 -13.11 -5.30
CA GLU A 89 3.74 -13.23 -6.44
C GLU A 89 4.29 -11.87 -6.89
N LYS A 90 3.51 -10.79 -6.72
CA LYS A 90 3.86 -9.42 -7.12
C LYS A 90 4.59 -8.65 -6.01
N THR A 91 4.25 -8.85 -4.74
CA THR A 91 4.90 -8.15 -3.61
C THR A 91 6.29 -8.68 -3.33
N LEU A 92 6.52 -9.98 -3.52
CA LEU A 92 7.81 -10.61 -3.23
C LEU A 92 8.70 -10.62 -4.48
N VAL A 93 9.83 -9.93 -4.41
CA VAL A 93 10.85 -9.93 -5.47
C VAL A 93 11.49 -11.32 -5.65
N ASP A 94 11.98 -11.60 -6.86
CA ASP A 94 12.73 -12.82 -7.13
C ASP A 94 14.02 -12.85 -6.31
N GLY A 95 14.29 -14.00 -5.67
CA GLY A 95 15.38 -14.16 -4.71
C GLY A 95 14.97 -14.01 -3.23
N ASN A 96 13.72 -13.61 -2.93
CA ASN A 96 13.21 -13.71 -1.55
C ASN A 96 13.08 -15.18 -1.13
N SER A 97 13.77 -15.57 -0.05
CA SER A 97 13.84 -16.96 0.43
C SER A 97 12.48 -17.53 0.85
N THR A 98 11.55 -16.68 1.26
CA THR A 98 10.21 -17.08 1.72
C THR A 98 9.17 -17.10 0.60
N LYS A 99 9.47 -16.55 -0.59
CA LYS A 99 8.51 -16.41 -1.68
C LYS A 99 7.90 -17.74 -2.11
N ALA A 100 8.74 -18.75 -2.34
CA ALA A 100 8.28 -20.06 -2.77
C ALA A 100 7.34 -20.71 -1.74
N GLU A 101 7.69 -20.60 -0.46
CA GLU A 101 6.90 -21.16 0.63
C GLU A 101 5.57 -20.42 0.81
N ARG A 102 5.58 -19.08 0.87
CA ARG A 102 4.38 -18.26 1.03
C ARG A 102 3.42 -18.41 -0.15
N SER A 103 3.93 -18.38 -1.38
CA SER A 103 3.11 -18.63 -2.59
C SER A 103 2.48 -20.01 -2.57
N ARG A 104 3.22 -21.05 -2.13
CA ARG A 104 2.68 -22.40 -1.96
C ARG A 104 1.58 -22.43 -0.91
N CYS A 105 1.77 -21.82 0.26
CA CYS A 105 0.79 -21.79 1.35
C CYS A 105 -0.50 -21.08 0.93
N ILE A 106 -0.41 -19.91 0.29
CA ILE A 106 -1.58 -19.17 -0.18
C ILE A 106 -2.32 -19.93 -1.28
N ARG A 107 -1.60 -20.63 -2.17
CA ARG A 107 -2.23 -21.50 -3.18
C ARG A 107 -2.95 -22.69 -2.54
N MET A 108 -2.36 -23.32 -1.52
CA MET A 108 -3.03 -24.38 -0.76
C MET A 108 -4.30 -23.87 -0.07
N MET A 109 -4.26 -22.69 0.56
CA MET A 109 -5.44 -22.07 1.17
C MET A 109 -6.52 -21.75 0.14
N ALA A 110 -6.14 -21.26 -1.05
CA ALA A 110 -7.06 -21.04 -2.16
C ALA A 110 -7.76 -22.33 -2.62
N TYR A 111 -7.02 -23.43 -2.82
CA TYR A 111 -7.61 -24.71 -3.20
C TYR A 111 -8.49 -25.30 -2.10
N LYS A 112 -8.06 -25.20 -0.83
CA LYS A 112 -8.87 -25.64 0.31
C LYS A 112 -10.20 -24.90 0.35
N TRP A 113 -10.17 -23.58 0.28
CA TRP A 113 -11.37 -22.75 0.31
C TRP A 113 -12.30 -23.10 -0.86
N ASP A 114 -11.77 -23.22 -2.08
CA ASP A 114 -12.57 -23.54 -3.27
C ASP A 114 -13.17 -24.95 -3.21
N ALA A 115 -12.45 -25.93 -2.65
CA ALA A 115 -12.93 -27.27 -2.39
C ALA A 115 -14.09 -27.29 -1.38
N GLU A 116 -13.97 -26.54 -0.28
CA GLU A 116 -15.01 -26.37 0.74
C GLU A 116 -16.29 -25.72 0.19
N HIS A 117 -16.19 -25.03 -0.95
CA HIS A 117 -17.30 -24.40 -1.68
C HIS A 117 -17.77 -25.21 -2.90
N GLY A 118 -17.41 -26.50 -2.97
CA GLY A 118 -17.98 -27.45 -3.93
C GLY A 118 -17.17 -27.64 -5.23
N ASN A 119 -15.94 -27.14 -5.31
CA ASN A 119 -15.08 -27.41 -6.46
C ASN A 119 -14.25 -28.70 -6.27
N GLU A 120 -14.74 -29.80 -6.85
CA GLU A 120 -14.09 -31.12 -6.79
C GLU A 120 -12.64 -31.10 -7.33
N LYS A 121 -12.36 -30.35 -8.40
CA LYS A 121 -11.01 -30.24 -8.96
C LYS A 121 -10.05 -29.53 -8.00
N ALA A 122 -10.55 -28.56 -7.24
CA ALA A 122 -9.76 -27.92 -6.21
C ALA A 122 -9.46 -28.88 -5.05
N ALA A 123 -10.41 -29.77 -4.71
CA ALA A 123 -10.21 -30.81 -3.71
C ALA A 123 -9.09 -31.80 -4.12
N GLU A 124 -9.11 -32.25 -5.38
CA GLU A 124 -8.06 -33.11 -5.93
C GLU A 124 -6.67 -32.45 -5.84
N GLU A 125 -6.57 -31.19 -6.26
CA GLU A 125 -5.30 -30.47 -6.24
C GLU A 125 -4.84 -30.14 -4.81
N TYR A 126 -5.77 -29.86 -3.89
CA TYR A 126 -5.47 -29.69 -2.47
C TYR A 126 -4.87 -30.96 -1.86
N CYS A 127 -5.50 -32.13 -2.09
CA CYS A 127 -4.98 -33.43 -1.66
C CYS A 127 -3.60 -33.70 -2.24
N ARG A 128 -3.40 -33.47 -3.54
CA ARG A 128 -2.11 -33.64 -4.22
C ARG A 128 -1.00 -32.81 -3.57
N LEU A 129 -1.29 -31.55 -3.24
CA LEU A 129 -0.33 -30.64 -2.60
C LEU A 129 -0.03 -31.03 -1.15
N GLN A 130 -1.01 -31.57 -0.42
CA GLN A 130 -0.83 -32.04 0.95
C GLN A 130 0.14 -33.23 1.00
N ASP A 131 -0.03 -34.20 0.09
CA ASP A 131 0.78 -35.42 0.00
C ASP A 131 2.23 -35.13 -0.40
N MET A 132 2.45 -34.21 -1.34
CA MET A 132 3.80 -33.83 -1.80
C MET A 132 4.69 -33.22 -0.71
N CYS A 133 4.08 -32.66 0.33
CA CYS A 133 4.80 -31.80 1.26
C CYS A 133 5.12 -32.46 2.60
N GLY A 134 4.68 -33.71 2.84
CA GLY A 134 4.88 -34.41 4.12
C GLY A 134 4.45 -33.58 5.34
N TRP A 135 3.53 -32.63 5.12
CA TRP A 135 3.35 -31.47 5.98
C TRP A 135 2.26 -31.78 7.01
N SER A 136 2.69 -32.08 8.24
CA SER A 136 1.88 -31.92 9.45
C SER A 136 1.66 -30.43 9.69
N PHE A 137 0.79 -29.80 8.87
CA PHE A 137 0.42 -28.40 9.08
C PHE A 137 -0.67 -28.36 10.14
N ALA A 138 -0.25 -28.47 11.40
CA ALA A 138 -0.86 -27.62 12.41
C ALA A 138 -0.57 -26.19 11.96
N ILE A 139 -1.52 -25.55 11.28
CA ILE A 139 -1.59 -24.08 11.23
C ILE A 139 -1.68 -23.70 12.70
N GLY A 140 -0.55 -23.49 13.37
CA GLY A 140 -0.44 -23.66 14.82
C GLY A 140 -1.54 -22.92 15.57
N GLY A 141 -2.56 -23.66 16.02
CA GLY A 141 -3.73 -23.12 16.72
C GLY A 141 -4.45 -21.95 16.03
N VAL A 142 -4.23 -21.69 14.74
CA VAL A 142 -5.05 -20.72 14.03
C VAL A 142 -6.31 -21.46 13.63
N GLU A 143 -7.24 -21.55 14.57
CA GLU A 143 -8.65 -21.58 14.23
C GLU A 143 -8.87 -20.34 13.35
N ILE A 144 -8.76 -20.51 12.04
CA ILE A 144 -9.25 -19.54 11.06
C ILE A 144 -10.73 -19.47 11.42
N PHE A 145 -11.10 -18.42 12.16
CA PHE A 145 -12.38 -18.23 12.80
C PHE A 145 -13.50 -18.71 11.86
N SER A 146 -14.04 -19.90 12.10
CA SER A 146 -15.28 -20.34 11.45
C SER A 146 -16.48 -19.65 12.13
N GLY A 147 -16.32 -18.38 12.52
CA GLY A 147 -16.92 -17.81 13.72
C GLY A 147 -17.45 -16.40 13.51
N THR A 148 -18.59 -16.33 12.82
CA THR A 148 -19.57 -15.23 12.81
C THR A 148 -19.15 -13.88 12.18
N ASN A 149 -20.05 -13.38 11.34
CA ASN A 149 -19.98 -12.19 10.49
C ASN A 149 -19.49 -10.87 11.13
N THR A 150 -19.28 -10.75 12.44
CA THR A 150 -19.03 -9.44 13.08
C THR A 150 -17.55 -9.08 13.19
N GLY A 151 -16.65 -10.05 13.41
CA GLY A 151 -15.21 -9.80 13.52
C GLY A 151 -14.56 -9.52 12.14
N GLU A 152 -14.89 -10.36 11.17
CA GLU A 152 -14.37 -10.26 9.80
C GLU A 152 -14.82 -8.97 9.10
N GLN A 153 -16.11 -8.62 9.23
CA GLN A 153 -16.64 -7.37 8.69
C GLN A 153 -15.98 -6.13 9.33
N LYS A 154 -15.64 -6.21 10.62
CA LYS A 154 -14.97 -5.10 11.32
C LYS A 154 -13.53 -4.92 10.84
N ALA A 155 -12.77 -6.00 10.65
CA ALA A 155 -11.41 -5.94 10.14
C ALA A 155 -11.37 -5.49 8.68
N LEU A 156 -12.31 -5.94 7.85
CA LEU A 156 -12.44 -5.48 6.47
C LEU A 156 -12.84 -3.99 6.42
N ALA A 157 -13.80 -3.55 7.24
CA ALA A 157 -14.17 -2.15 7.35
C ALA A 157 -13.02 -1.27 7.86
N GLU A 158 -12.21 -1.78 8.80
CA GLU A 158 -11.00 -1.08 9.26
C GLU A 158 -9.96 -0.99 8.14
N ALA A 159 -9.75 -2.06 7.35
CA ALA A 159 -8.87 -2.01 6.18
C ALA A 159 -9.36 -1.01 5.13
N ASP A 160 -10.65 -0.98 4.83
CA ASP A 160 -11.26 -0.01 3.91
C ASP A 160 -11.13 1.43 4.43
N TYR A 161 -11.33 1.64 5.74
CA TYR A 161 -11.13 2.93 6.40
C TYR A 161 -9.66 3.39 6.33
N ILE A 162 -8.71 2.48 6.57
CA ILE A 162 -7.28 2.72 6.44
C ILE A 162 -6.93 3.15 5.00
N LEU A 163 -7.46 2.44 4.01
CA LEU A 163 -7.25 2.78 2.60
C LEU A 163 -7.86 4.13 2.24
N GLN A 164 -9.05 4.46 2.76
CA GLN A 164 -9.68 5.76 2.54
C GLN A 164 -8.85 6.90 3.13
N GLN A 165 -8.40 6.78 4.38
CA GLN A 165 -7.51 7.78 5.00
C GLN A 165 -6.24 7.99 4.18
N SER A 166 -5.65 6.92 3.65
CA SER A 166 -4.46 7.01 2.81
C SER A 166 -4.70 7.84 1.54
N LYS A 167 -5.90 7.75 0.93
CA LYS A 167 -6.29 8.53 -0.25
C LYS A 167 -6.54 10.01 0.09
N GLU A 168 -7.15 10.30 1.23
CA GLU A 168 -7.42 11.67 1.69
C GLU A 168 -6.12 12.44 2.02
N LEU A 169 -5.13 11.75 2.60
CA LEU A 169 -3.78 12.28 2.83
C LEU A 169 -3.08 12.68 1.51
N GLU A 170 -3.36 11.98 0.40
CA GLU A 170 -2.81 12.35 -0.92
C GLU A 170 -3.49 13.59 -1.51
N ALA A 171 -4.80 13.67 -1.39
CA ALA A 171 -5.58 14.81 -1.91
C ALA A 171 -5.10 16.11 -1.26
N THR A 172 -4.92 16.10 0.07
CA THR A 172 -4.42 17.25 0.83
C THR A 172 -2.96 17.59 0.53
N THR A 173 -2.09 16.59 0.33
CA THR A 173 -0.67 16.82 -0.02
C THR A 173 -0.52 17.38 -1.43
N THR A 174 -1.33 16.89 -2.38
CA THR A 174 -1.34 17.36 -3.77
C THR A 174 -1.79 18.81 -3.85
N ASP A 175 -2.86 19.16 -3.13
CA ASP A 175 -3.39 20.52 -3.10
C ASP A 175 -2.39 21.52 -2.49
N ARG A 176 -1.72 21.11 -1.39
CA ARG A 176 -0.67 21.90 -0.76
C ARG A 176 0.56 22.09 -1.66
N SER A 177 0.96 21.06 -2.41
CA SER A 177 2.04 21.13 -3.40
C SER A 177 1.71 22.09 -4.54
N ASN A 178 0.48 22.05 -5.04
CA ASN A 178 0.01 22.96 -6.10
C ASN A 178 -0.07 24.40 -5.61
N THR A 179 -0.54 24.62 -4.38
CA THR A 179 -0.58 25.95 -3.74
C THR A 179 0.83 26.51 -3.52
N LEU A 180 1.79 25.68 -3.12
CA LEU A 180 3.18 26.11 -2.97
C LEU A 180 3.81 26.51 -4.32
N LYS A 181 3.52 25.76 -5.39
CA LYS A 181 3.99 26.08 -6.75
C LYS A 181 3.36 27.36 -7.30
N SER A 182 2.06 27.61 -7.05
CA SER A 182 1.42 28.86 -7.48
C SER A 182 2.01 30.06 -6.74
N VAL A 183 2.17 29.99 -5.43
CA VAL A 183 2.79 31.05 -4.61
C VAL A 183 4.24 31.32 -5.03
N GLN A 184 5.01 30.28 -5.37
CA GLN A 184 6.38 30.44 -5.84
C GLN A 184 6.44 31.04 -7.27
N GLY A 185 5.46 30.71 -8.12
CA GLY A 185 5.27 31.33 -9.44
C GLY A 185 4.93 32.81 -9.36
N GLU A 186 4.01 33.20 -8.47
CA GLU A 186 3.61 34.59 -8.24
C GLU A 186 4.78 35.44 -7.72
N LYS A 187 5.56 34.92 -6.76
CA LYS A 187 6.77 35.60 -6.27
C LYS A 187 7.79 35.84 -7.39
N LYS A 188 7.98 34.86 -8.28
CA LYS A 188 8.91 34.99 -9.41
C LYS A 188 8.44 36.04 -10.43
N LEU A 189 7.15 36.14 -10.68
CA LEU A 189 6.54 37.17 -11.54
C LEU A 189 6.70 38.58 -10.95
N SER A 190 6.47 38.75 -9.65
CA SER A 190 6.64 40.05 -8.98
C SER A 190 8.07 40.60 -9.11
N LEU A 191 9.08 39.74 -8.93
CA LEU A 191 10.50 40.10 -9.03
C LEU A 191 10.91 40.52 -10.46
N ILE A 192 10.31 39.91 -11.47
CA ILE A 192 10.54 40.27 -12.88
C ILE A 192 9.93 41.64 -13.18
N ILE A 193 8.70 41.89 -12.71
CA ILE A 193 8.02 43.17 -12.91
C ILE A 193 8.80 44.32 -12.24
N GLU A 194 9.25 44.13 -11.00
CA GLU A 194 10.09 45.12 -10.30
C GLU A 194 11.38 45.44 -11.06
N SER A 195 12.04 44.40 -11.59
CA SER A 195 13.28 44.57 -12.37
C SER A 195 13.06 45.33 -13.68
N VAL A 196 11.94 45.09 -14.36
CA VAL A 196 11.58 45.79 -15.62
C VAL A 196 11.27 47.26 -15.36
N ILE A 197 10.54 47.57 -14.27
CA ILE A 197 10.23 48.96 -13.89
C ILE A 197 11.52 49.77 -13.65
N VAL A 198 12.49 49.18 -12.93
CA VAL A 198 13.79 49.82 -12.68
C VAL A 198 14.54 50.10 -13.98
N LEU A 199 14.56 49.14 -14.91
CA LEU A 199 15.23 49.31 -16.21
C LEU A 199 14.58 50.40 -17.07
N LEU A 200 13.25 50.49 -17.08
CA LEU A 200 12.52 51.55 -17.79
C LEU A 200 12.78 52.93 -17.18
N ALA A 201 12.83 53.03 -15.85
CA ALA A 201 13.16 54.27 -15.15
C ALA A 201 14.57 54.76 -15.48
N ILE A 202 15.57 53.87 -15.47
CA ILE A 202 16.95 54.19 -15.83
C ILE A 202 17.03 54.63 -17.31
N GLY A 203 16.35 53.91 -18.21
CA GLY A 203 16.30 54.25 -19.63
C GLY A 203 15.69 55.64 -19.89
N GLY A 204 14.62 56.00 -19.18
CA GLY A 204 13.99 57.32 -19.26
C GLY A 204 14.91 58.45 -18.78
N ILE A 205 15.65 58.24 -17.69
CA ILE A 205 16.63 59.22 -17.18
C ILE A 205 17.77 59.43 -18.18
N ILE A 206 18.30 58.36 -18.79
CA ILE A 206 19.35 58.45 -19.81
C ILE A 206 18.85 59.21 -21.04
N TRP A 207 17.61 58.98 -21.46
CA TRP A 207 17.01 59.68 -22.59
C TRP A 207 16.84 61.18 -22.31
N MET A 208 16.34 61.55 -21.11
CA MET A 208 16.25 62.96 -20.69
C MET A 208 17.61 63.67 -20.69
N ILE A 209 18.66 63.05 -20.13
CA ILE A 209 20.01 63.63 -20.10
C ILE A 209 20.56 63.86 -21.51
N LYS A 210 20.19 63.01 -22.48
CA LYS A 210 20.68 63.09 -23.86
C LYS A 210 20.03 64.23 -24.66
N ASP A 211 18.79 64.59 -24.34
CA ASP A 211 18.09 65.70 -24.99
C ASP A 211 18.54 67.08 -24.43
N ASP A 212 18.95 67.15 -23.16
CA ASP A 212 19.52 68.39 -22.57
C ASP A 212 20.95 68.70 -23.02
N LEU A 213 21.63 67.76 -23.70
CA LEU A 213 23.01 67.89 -24.18
C LEU A 213 23.13 68.29 -25.67
N LYS A 214 22.04 68.71 -26.31
CA LYS A 214 22.00 69.25 -27.68
C LYS A 214 21.71 70.74 -27.69
#